data_AF-A0A197JP13-F1
#
_entry.id   AF-A0A197JP13-F1
#
_cell.length_a   1.000
_cell.length_b   1.000
_cell.length_c   1.000
_cell.angle_alpha   90.00
_cell.angle_beta   90.00
_cell.angle_gamma   90.00
#
_symmetry.space_group_name_H-M   'P 1'
#
loop_
_entity.id
_entity.type
_entity.pdbx_description
1 polymer ?
#
loop_
_entity_poly.entity_id
_entity_poly.type
_entity_poly.pdbx_seq_one_letter_code
_entity_poly.pdbx_strand_id
1 'polypeptide(L)'
;MHPCTFEGCDKSFTRAFNLRSHVNTHNGERPHKCPEPGCDWDFVRRHDLDRHVKSKHLANKPYACNHCTSRFGRSDALQRHRRLENHF
;
A
#
# COMPACT_ATOMS: atom_id res chain seq x y z
N MET A 1 -13.11 -1.08 20.78
CA MET A 1 -13.24 -0.75 19.34
C MET A 1 -13.27 0.77 19.20
N HIS A 2 -12.67 1.32 18.15
CA HIS A 2 -12.55 2.75 17.88
C HIS A 2 -13.38 3.08 16.63
N PRO A 3 -14.61 3.59 16.76
CA PRO A 3 -15.46 3.95 15.63
C PRO A 3 -14.98 5.24 14.97
N CYS A 4 -15.21 5.35 13.66
CA CYS A 4 -15.08 6.61 12.93
C CYS A 4 -16.20 7.57 13.34
N THR A 5 -15.89 8.86 13.42
CA THR A 5 -16.84 9.92 13.80
C THR A 5 -17.31 10.75 12.61
N PHE A 6 -16.86 10.43 11.39
CA PHE A 6 -17.32 11.10 10.18
C PHE A 6 -18.74 10.69 9.84
N GLU A 7 -19.56 11.68 9.47
CA GLU A 7 -20.93 11.45 9.02
C GLU A 7 -20.93 10.51 7.81
N GLY A 8 -21.74 9.45 7.87
CA GLY A 8 -21.84 8.43 6.81
C GLY A 8 -20.68 7.41 6.79
N CYS A 9 -19.84 7.35 7.82
CA CYS A 9 -18.78 6.36 7.92
C CYS A 9 -19.00 5.34 9.05
N ASP A 10 -19.42 4.13 8.71
CA ASP A 10 -19.69 3.05 9.68
C ASP A 10 -18.45 2.22 10.07
N LYS A 11 -17.24 2.71 9.73
CA LYS A 11 -16.00 1.95 9.98
C LYS A 11 -15.60 2.01 11.45
N SER A 12 -15.21 0.86 12.00
CA SER A 12 -14.63 0.76 13.34
C SER A 12 -13.34 -0.04 13.33
N PHE A 13 -12.41 0.31 14.23
CA PHE A 13 -11.05 -0.24 14.23
C PHE A 13 -10.70 -0.78 15.61
N THR A 14 -9.98 -1.90 15.66
CA THR A 14 -9.51 -2.48 16.92
C THR A 14 -8.42 -1.63 17.59
N ARG A 15 -7.67 -0.85 16.82
CA ARG A 15 -6.53 -0.05 17.30
C ARG A 15 -6.69 1.43 16.98
N ALA A 16 -6.39 2.29 17.94
CA ALA A 16 -6.54 3.75 17.80
C ALA A 16 -5.72 4.32 16.64
N PHE A 17 -4.50 3.82 16.40
CA PHE A 17 -3.69 4.31 15.28
C PHE A 17 -4.30 3.99 13.91
N ASN A 18 -5.02 2.88 13.78
CA ASN A 18 -5.73 2.53 12.55
C ASN A 18 -6.90 3.48 12.30
N LEU A 19 -7.65 3.84 13.35
CA LEU A 19 -8.68 4.88 13.27
C LEU A 19 -8.06 6.22 12.85
N ARG A 20 -6.95 6.64 13.47
CA ARG A 20 -6.28 7.89 13.12
C ARG A 20 -5.87 7.93 11.65
N SER A 21 -5.18 6.90 11.16
CA SER A 21 -4.84 6.80 9.74
C SER A 21 -6.07 6.75 8.84
N HIS A 22 -7.19 6.20 9.30
CA HIS A 22 -8.43 6.24 8.54
C HIS A 22 -9.04 7.64 8.49
N VAL A 23 -9.08 8.38 9.60
CA VAL A 23 -9.57 9.76 9.65
C VAL A 23 -8.80 10.66 8.67
N ASN A 24 -7.49 10.48 8.57
CA ASN A 24 -6.67 11.18 7.57
C ASN A 24 -7.16 10.99 6.13
N THR A 25 -7.83 9.87 5.81
CA THR A 25 -8.42 9.64 4.48
C THR A 25 -9.64 10.52 4.21
N HIS A 26 -10.36 10.94 5.25
CA HIS A 26 -11.46 11.90 5.12
C HIS A 26 -10.93 13.33 5.00
N ASN A 27 -9.92 13.68 5.79
CA ASN A 27 -9.31 15.01 5.75
C ASN A 27 -8.40 15.25 4.53
N GLY A 28 -8.07 14.19 3.78
CA GLY A 28 -7.06 14.26 2.72
C GLY A 28 -5.62 14.42 3.25
N GLU A 29 -5.39 14.23 4.54
CA GLU A 29 -4.08 14.39 5.17
C GLU A 29 -3.15 13.22 4.82
N ARG A 30 -2.01 13.54 4.22
CA ARG A 30 -1.02 12.54 3.76
C ARG A 30 0.36 12.87 4.34
N PRO A 31 0.59 12.51 5.62
CA PRO A 31 1.79 12.93 6.35
C PRO A 31 3.09 12.28 5.86
N HIS A 32 3.02 11.24 5.01
CA HIS A 32 4.19 10.50 4.56
C HIS A 32 4.52 10.83 3.12
N LYS A 33 5.44 11.78 2.92
CA LYS A 33 5.92 12.20 1.60
C LYS A 33 7.05 11.32 1.09
N CYS A 34 7.11 11.11 -0.22
CA CYS A 34 8.25 10.46 -0.87
C CYS A 34 9.50 11.36 -0.72
N PRO A 35 10.64 10.80 -0.27
CA PRO A 35 11.87 11.58 -0.15
C PRO A 35 12.62 11.73 -1.49
N GLU A 36 12.17 11.05 -2.54
CA GLU A 36 12.88 10.97 -3.81
C GLU A 36 12.68 12.26 -4.63
N PRO A 37 13.77 12.85 -5.16
CA PRO A 37 13.68 14.11 -5.91
C PRO A 37 12.83 13.94 -7.17
N GLY A 38 11.91 14.88 -7.41
CA GLY A 38 10.97 14.83 -8.53
C GLY A 38 9.78 13.88 -8.32
N CYS A 39 9.57 13.35 -7.11
CA CYS A 39 8.43 12.52 -6.76
C CYS A 39 7.50 13.21 -5.76
N ASP A 40 6.37 13.72 -6.23
CA ASP A 40 5.39 14.44 -5.40
C ASP A 40 4.35 13.52 -4.74
N TRP A 41 4.65 12.22 -4.63
CA TRP A 41 3.71 11.26 -4.05
C TRP A 41 3.73 11.29 -2.52
N ASP A 42 2.56 11.37 -1.92
CA ASP A 42 2.37 11.24 -0.49
C ASP A 42 1.26 10.27 -0.08
N PHE A 43 1.40 9.78 1.15
CA PHE A 43 0.68 8.63 1.65
C PHE A 43 0.13 8.88 3.05
N VAL A 44 -1.04 8.27 3.29
CA VAL A 44 -1.70 8.28 4.60
C VAL A 44 -0.98 7.38 5.61
N ARG A 45 -0.37 6.28 5.15
CA ARG A 45 0.32 5.30 6.01
C ARG A 45 1.76 5.11 5.58
N ARG A 46 2.64 4.90 6.57
CA ARG A 46 4.08 4.69 6.33
C ARG A 46 4.38 3.47 5.46
N HIS A 47 3.64 2.37 5.62
CA HIS A 47 3.88 1.17 4.81
C HIS A 47 3.51 1.36 3.34
N ASP A 48 2.58 2.26 3.02
CA ASP A 48 2.23 2.58 1.64
C ASP A 48 3.37 3.35 0.96
N LEU A 49 4.01 4.28 1.69
CA LEU A 49 5.23 4.97 1.24
C LEU A 49 6.40 3.99 1.04
N ASP A 50 6.69 3.13 2.01
CA ASP A 50 7.78 2.14 1.89
C ASP A 50 7.59 1.25 0.66
N ARG A 51 6.36 0.79 0.42
CA ARG A 51 6.01 0.03 -0.77
C ARG A 51 6.18 0.84 -2.06
N HIS A 52 5.80 2.11 -2.06
CA HIS A 52 6.00 2.98 -3.20
C HIS A 52 7.49 3.13 -3.52
N VAL A 53 8.33 3.47 -2.54
CA VAL A 53 9.78 3.61 -2.70
C VAL A 53 10.40 2.32 -3.24
N LYS A 54 10.07 1.18 -2.62
CA LYS A 54 10.56 -0.14 -3.05
C LYS A 54 10.16 -0.53 -4.47
N SER A 55 9.02 -0.06 -4.97
CA SER A 55 8.50 -0.47 -6.27
C SER A 55 8.78 0.51 -7.41
N LYS A 56 9.01 1.80 -7.09
CA LYS A 56 9.17 2.87 -8.08
C LYS A 56 10.59 3.41 -8.16
N HIS A 57 11.31 3.41 -7.05
CA HIS A 57 12.63 4.03 -6.94
C HIS A 57 13.73 2.99 -6.78
N LEU A 58 13.42 1.88 -6.10
CA LEU A 58 14.30 0.72 -6.03
C LEU A 58 13.96 -0.25 -7.19
N ALA A 59 14.94 -0.63 -7.99
CA ALA A 59 14.79 -1.65 -9.03
C ALA A 59 14.68 -3.09 -8.46
N ASN A 60 14.08 -3.24 -7.28
CA ASN A 60 13.99 -4.52 -6.61
C ASN A 60 12.68 -5.24 -6.97
N LYS A 61 12.82 -6.37 -7.68
CA LYS A 61 11.71 -7.31 -7.95
C LYS A 61 12.04 -8.66 -7.30
N PRO A 62 11.87 -8.79 -5.98
CA PRO A 62 12.29 -9.98 -5.26
C PRO A 62 11.35 -11.18 -5.50
N TYR A 63 10.13 -10.94 -5.96
CA TYR A 63 9.14 -11.99 -6.17
C TYR A 63 9.18 -12.49 -7.60
N ALA A 64 9.70 -13.70 -7.82
CA ALA A 64 9.72 -14.36 -9.12
C ALA A 64 8.55 -15.35 -9.24
N CYS A 65 8.00 -15.50 -10.45
CA CYS A 65 7.17 -16.66 -10.77
C CYS A 65 8.05 -17.88 -10.97
N ASN A 66 7.62 -19.05 -10.48
CA ASN A 66 8.36 -20.30 -10.68
C ASN A 66 8.03 -20.99 -12.00
N HIS A 67 6.99 -20.53 -12.72
CA HIS A 67 6.54 -21.10 -13.98
C HIS A 67 6.95 -20.27 -15.21
N CYS A 68 7.43 -19.04 -15.00
CA CYS A 68 7.91 -18.16 -16.07
C CYS A 68 8.99 -17.19 -15.57
N THR A 69 9.58 -16.41 -16.49
CA THR A 69 10.67 -15.46 -16.16
C THR A 69 10.18 -14.15 -15.52
N SER A 70 8.88 -14.01 -15.28
CA SER A 70 8.30 -12.77 -14.77
C SER A 70 8.68 -12.52 -13.31
N ARG A 71 9.09 -11.28 -13.02
CA ARG A 71 9.44 -10.81 -11.68
C ARG A 71 8.58 -9.61 -11.29
N PHE A 72 8.25 -9.54 -10.00
CA PHE A 72 7.35 -8.57 -9.42
C PHE A 72 8.00 -7.90 -8.21
N GLY A 73 7.72 -6.61 -8.03
CA GLY A 73 8.13 -5.85 -6.84
C GLY A 73 7.30 -6.17 -5.60
N ARG A 74 6.17 -6.89 -5.74
CA ARG A 74 5.23 -7.18 -4.66
C ARG A 74 4.67 -8.60 -4.74
N SER A 75 4.43 -9.22 -3.59
CA SER A 75 3.89 -10.58 -3.49
C SER A 75 2.45 -10.68 -3.99
N ASP A 76 1.61 -9.69 -3.73
CA ASP A 76 0.23 -9.66 -4.20
C ASP A 76 0.15 -9.55 -5.73
N ALA A 77 1.10 -8.84 -6.36
CA ALA A 77 1.21 -8.77 -7.81
C ALA A 77 1.60 -10.13 -8.41
N LEU A 78 2.55 -10.85 -7.80
CA LEU A 78 2.88 -12.22 -8.18
C LEU A 78 1.68 -13.16 -7.99
N GLN A 79 0.98 -13.09 -6.86
CA GLN A 79 -0.17 -13.95 -6.59
C GLN A 79 -1.31 -13.71 -7.59
N ARG A 80 -1.56 -12.44 -7.94
CA ARG A 80 -2.52 -12.09 -8.99
C ARG A 80 -2.09 -12.62 -10.36
N HIS A 81 -0.81 -12.45 -10.72
CA HIS A 81 -0.27 -13.03 -11.95
C HIS A 81 -0.47 -14.55 -11.98
N ARG A 82 -0.12 -15.26 -10.90
CA ARG A 82 -0.31 -16.72 -10.79
C ARG A 82 -1.76 -17.13 -10.98
N ARG A 83 -2.70 -16.38 -10.40
CA ARG A 83 -4.14 -16.65 -10.54
C ARG A 83 -4.64 -16.43 -11.97
N LEU A 84 -4.20 -15.37 -12.63
CA LEU A 84 -4.68 -15.03 -13.97
C LEU A 84 -4.05 -15.91 -15.05
N GLU A 85 -2.78 -16.28 -14.88
CA GLU A 85 -2.03 -17.15 -15.80
C GLU A 85 -2.09 -18.63 -15.41
N ASN A 86 -2.88 -18.99 -14.38
CA ASN A 86 -2.99 -20.37 -13.86
C ASN A 86 -1.65 -21.03 -13.46
N HIS A 87 -0.67 -20.24 -13.02
CA HIS A 87 0.62 -20.71 -12.51
C HIS A 87 0.53 -21.08 -11.01
N PHE A 88 0.04 -22.27 -10.69
CA PHE A 88 -0.11 -22.78 -9.31
C PHE A 88 1.17 -23.37 -8.73
#